data_AF-A0A2T5JMB4-F1
#
_entry.id   AF-A0A2T5JMB4-F1
#
_cell.length_a   1.000
_cell.length_b   1.000
_cell.length_c   1.000
_cell.angle_alpha   90.00
_cell.angle_beta   90.00
_cell.angle_gamma   90.00
#
_symmetry.space_group_name_H-M   'P 1'
#
loop_
_entity.id
_entity.type
_entity.pdbx_description
1 polymer ?
#
loop_
_entity_poly.entity_id
_entity_poly.type
_entity_poly.pdbx_seq_one_letter_code
_entity_poly.pdbx_strand_id
1 'polypeptide(L)'
;MILKSIMSIAVLAALVSAPAIAQQVIYPAKGQSAAQQQKDEAECYTWAKGQTGYDPAQATAYASAPPQQEIGGERVRGAARGAAGGALIGAIAGDAGKGAAIGAVGGTMVGGARQRRKRDENEYAAAQYQQAAGQQQQNFQRAYGACFEGRGYTVR
;
A
#
# COMPACT_ATOMS: atom_id res chain seq x y z
N MET A 1 -49.16 22.62 -6.56
CA MET A 1 -48.42 21.62 -7.34
C MET A 1 -46.95 21.66 -6.91
N ILE A 2 -46.52 20.62 -6.17
CA ILE A 2 -45.20 19.97 -6.25
C ILE A 2 -43.99 20.91 -5.96
N LEU A 3 -43.33 20.98 -4.80
CA LEU A 3 -43.02 20.04 -3.69
C LEU A 3 -42.56 18.64 -4.13
N LYS A 4 -41.44 18.60 -4.87
CA LYS A 4 -40.51 17.48 -5.15
C LYS A 4 -39.28 18.16 -5.77
N SER A 5 -38.04 18.08 -5.30
CA SER A 5 -37.27 16.93 -4.83
C SER A 5 -36.20 17.45 -3.87
N ILE A 6 -36.20 17.04 -2.60
CA ILE A 6 -35.29 16.00 -2.10
C ILE A 6 -33.89 16.12 -2.73
N MET A 7 -33.15 17.16 -2.37
CA MET A 7 -31.70 17.21 -2.59
C MET A 7 -31.00 16.60 -1.38
N SER A 8 -31.29 15.32 -1.13
CA SER A 8 -30.54 14.47 -0.22
C SER A 8 -29.26 14.06 -0.92
N ILE A 9 -28.25 14.93 -0.92
CA ILE A 9 -26.86 14.52 -1.15
C ILE A 9 -26.28 14.23 0.23
N ALA A 10 -26.60 13.06 0.76
CA ALA A 10 -25.82 12.47 1.83
C ALA A 10 -24.46 12.12 1.24
N VAL A 11 -23.50 13.03 1.38
CA VAL A 11 -22.08 12.75 1.13
C VAL A 11 -21.67 11.71 2.17
N LEU A 12 -21.75 10.43 1.80
CA LEU A 12 -21.12 9.35 2.55
C LEU A 12 -19.60 9.53 2.38
N ALA A 13 -19.00 10.27 3.29
CA ALA A 13 -17.56 10.25 3.49
C ALA A 13 -17.19 8.86 4.03
N ALA A 14 -16.76 7.97 3.13
CA ALA A 14 -16.15 6.70 3.52
C ALA A 14 -14.82 7.03 4.22
N LEU A 15 -14.84 7.04 5.56
CA LEU A 15 -13.63 7.05 6.39
C LEU A 15 -12.89 5.74 6.11
N VAL A 16 -11.87 5.80 5.25
CA VAL A 16 -10.88 4.74 5.12
C VAL A 16 -10.06 4.76 6.40
N SER A 17 -10.46 3.94 7.38
CA SER A 17 -9.65 3.67 8.57
C SER A 17 -8.43 2.87 8.14
N ALA A 18 -7.27 3.51 8.13
CA ALA A 18 -6.00 2.80 8.05
C ALA A 18 -5.93 1.81 9.23
N PRO A 19 -5.53 0.54 9.03
CA PRO A 19 -5.34 -0.37 10.14
C PRO A 19 -4.21 0.17 11.01
N ALA A 20 -4.55 0.69 12.19
CA ALA A 20 -3.57 1.03 13.20
C ALA A 20 -2.92 -0.28 13.66
N ILE A 21 -1.65 -0.47 13.34
CA ILE A 21 -0.85 -1.54 13.92
C ILE A 21 -0.54 -1.10 15.36
N ALA A 22 -1.36 -1.55 16.32
CA ALA A 22 -1.10 -1.31 17.72
C ALA A 22 0.22 -1.98 18.10
N GLN A 23 1.23 -1.19 18.47
CA GLN A 23 2.46 -1.76 19.02
C GLN A 23 2.17 -2.24 20.43
N GLN A 24 2.26 -3.56 20.64
CA GLN A 24 2.09 -4.14 21.97
C GLN A 24 3.24 -3.75 22.88
N VAL A 25 2.90 -3.25 24.07
CA VAL A 25 3.85 -2.92 25.12
C VAL A 25 3.83 -4.04 26.17
N ILE A 26 4.97 -4.68 26.38
CA ILE A 26 5.14 -5.77 27.34
C ILE A 26 5.84 -5.23 28.59
N TYR A 27 5.20 -5.38 29.75
CA TYR A 27 5.71 -4.92 31.03
C TYR A 27 5.89 -6.06 32.04
N PRO A 28 7.04 -6.17 32.72
CA PRO A 28 7.28 -7.19 33.75
C PRO A 28 6.48 -6.87 35.01
N ALA A 29 5.38 -7.59 35.22
CA ALA A 29 4.44 -7.33 36.32
C ALA A 29 4.74 -8.11 37.62
N LYS A 30 5.61 -9.13 37.57
CA LYS A 30 5.89 -10.04 38.69
C LYS A 30 7.34 -10.00 39.16
N GLY A 31 8.04 -8.89 38.92
CA GLY A 31 9.44 -8.73 39.33
C GLY A 31 10.42 -9.54 38.47
N GLN A 32 10.07 -9.82 37.21
CA GLN A 32 10.98 -10.47 36.28
C GLN A 32 12.23 -9.60 36.05
N SER A 33 13.42 -10.21 36.10
CA SER A 33 14.67 -9.51 35.81
C SER A 33 14.81 -9.23 34.30
N ALA A 34 15.63 -8.26 33.92
CA ALA A 34 15.90 -7.97 32.51
C ALA A 34 16.45 -9.20 31.76
N ALA A 35 17.27 -10.03 32.43
CA ALA A 35 17.78 -11.26 31.85
C ALA A 35 16.68 -12.31 31.62
N GLN A 36 15.71 -12.40 32.53
CA GLN A 36 14.56 -13.28 32.35
C GLN A 36 13.65 -12.79 31.22
N GLN A 37 13.41 -11.47 31.16
CA GLN A 37 12.61 -10.87 30.10
C GLN A 37 13.21 -11.12 28.71
N GLN A 38 14.53 -10.99 28.54
CA GLN A 38 15.18 -11.29 27.26
C GLN A 38 15.03 -12.76 26.85
N LYS A 39 15.13 -13.69 27.80
CA LYS A 39 14.88 -15.11 27.52
C LYS A 39 13.42 -15.35 27.13
N ASP A 40 12.50 -14.76 27.88
CA ASP A 40 11.06 -14.87 27.61
C ASP A 40 10.69 -14.30 26.24
N GLU A 41 11.29 -13.17 25.86
CA GLU A 41 11.15 -12.55 24.54
C GLU A 41 11.60 -13.49 23.41
N ALA A 42 12.79 -14.09 23.51
CA ALA A 42 13.27 -15.02 22.50
C ALA A 42 12.38 -16.27 22.37
N GLU A 43 11.93 -16.82 23.51
CA GLU A 43 11.06 -18.00 23.54
C GLU A 43 9.66 -17.70 23.02
N CYS A 44 9.04 -16.61 23.47
CA CYS A 44 7.71 -16.19 23.02
C CYS A 44 7.71 -15.78 21.55
N TYR A 45 8.77 -15.16 21.07
CA TYR A 45 8.95 -14.85 19.66
C TYR A 45 9.00 -16.13 18.83
N THR A 46 9.82 -17.10 19.23
CA THR A 46 9.92 -18.40 18.54
C THR A 46 8.60 -19.16 18.54
N TRP A 47 7.90 -19.15 19.68
CA TRP A 47 6.58 -19.76 19.81
C TRP A 47 5.54 -19.09 18.89
N ALA A 48 5.47 -17.76 18.88
CA ALA A 48 4.54 -17.00 18.05
C ALA A 48 4.80 -17.21 16.55
N LYS A 49 6.07 -17.33 16.14
CA LYS A 49 6.43 -17.73 14.77
C LYS A 49 5.93 -19.14 14.45
N GLY A 50 6.14 -20.10 15.34
CA GLY A 50 5.66 -21.47 15.17
C GLY A 50 4.13 -21.56 15.06
N GLN A 51 3.40 -20.72 15.80
CA GLN A 51 1.93 -20.69 15.77
C GLN A 51 1.36 -20.04 14.51
N THR A 52 2.02 -19.00 13.99
CA THR A 52 1.46 -18.17 12.92
C THR A 52 2.08 -18.40 11.55
N GLY A 53 3.26 -19.05 11.49
CA GLY A 53 4.05 -19.18 10.27
C GLY A 53 4.62 -17.84 9.75
N TYR A 54 4.47 -16.75 10.50
CA TYR A 54 4.88 -15.41 10.11
C TYR A 54 6.11 -14.95 10.92
N ASP A 55 7.10 -14.38 10.23
CA ASP A 55 8.28 -13.78 10.85
C ASP A 55 8.31 -12.26 10.59
N PRO A 56 8.05 -11.42 11.61
CA PRO A 56 8.04 -9.97 11.43
C PRO A 56 9.41 -9.40 11.05
N ALA A 57 10.52 -10.04 11.45
CA ALA A 57 11.87 -9.56 11.14
C ALA A 57 12.22 -9.71 9.66
N GLN A 58 11.57 -10.65 8.96
CA GLN A 58 11.70 -10.81 7.51
C GLN A 58 10.72 -9.89 6.76
N ALA A 59 9.55 -9.61 7.34
CA ALA A 59 8.52 -8.80 6.71
C ALA A 59 8.86 -7.29 6.67
N THR A 60 9.57 -6.75 7.67
CA THR A 60 9.98 -5.32 7.68
C THR A 60 10.91 -4.96 6.53
N ALA A 61 11.65 -5.91 5.95
CA ALA A 61 12.50 -5.66 4.78
C ALA A 61 11.69 -5.29 3.52
N TYR A 62 10.42 -5.70 3.44
CA TYR A 62 9.54 -5.47 2.28
C TYR A 62 8.62 -4.25 2.44
N ALA A 63 8.64 -3.58 3.58
CA ALA A 63 7.82 -2.39 3.86
C ALA A 63 8.51 -1.06 3.50
N SER A 64 9.47 -1.09 2.57
CA SER A 64 9.95 0.15 1.94
C SER A 64 8.80 0.71 1.09
N ALA A 65 8.37 1.94 1.41
CA ALA A 65 7.30 2.64 0.72
C ALA A 65 7.48 2.54 -0.81
N PRO A 66 6.41 2.32 -1.60
CA PRO A 66 6.52 2.29 -3.05
C PRO A 66 7.24 3.57 -3.50
N PRO A 67 8.27 3.46 -4.36
CA PRO A 67 9.06 4.61 -4.76
C PRO A 67 8.12 5.68 -5.28
N GLN A 68 8.23 6.89 -4.72
CA GLN A 68 7.46 8.04 -5.20
C GLN A 68 7.80 8.20 -6.68
N GLN A 69 6.85 7.84 -7.56
CA GLN A 69 7.02 8.01 -9.01
C GLN A 69 7.29 9.49 -9.25
N GLU A 70 8.53 9.78 -9.66
CA GLU A 70 8.98 11.14 -9.92
C GLU A 70 8.00 11.85 -10.86
N ILE A 71 7.50 12.99 -10.39
CA ILE A 71 6.56 13.84 -11.11
C ILE A 71 7.31 14.48 -12.28
N GLY A 72 7.54 13.73 -13.36
CA GLY A 72 8.25 14.25 -14.54
C GLY A 72 8.54 13.21 -15.61
N GLY A 73 9.26 12.14 -15.28
CA GLY A 73 9.81 11.21 -16.28
C GLY A 73 8.75 10.44 -17.09
N GLU A 74 7.65 10.04 -16.46
CA GLU A 74 6.63 9.19 -17.10
C GLU A 74 5.77 9.97 -18.11
N ARG A 75 5.51 11.26 -17.84
CA ARG A 75 4.78 12.15 -18.76
C ARG A 75 5.62 12.51 -19.98
N VAL A 76 6.91 12.76 -19.79
CA VAL A 76 7.87 13.01 -20.89
C VAL A 76 8.03 11.76 -21.76
N ARG A 77 8.11 10.58 -21.15
CA ARG A 77 8.16 9.30 -21.90
C ARG A 77 6.88 9.03 -22.69
N GLY A 78 5.72 9.38 -22.13
CA GLY A 78 4.42 9.30 -22.82
C GLY A 78 4.32 10.28 -23.99
N ALA A 79 4.78 11.52 -23.80
CA ALA A 79 4.85 12.53 -24.85
C ALA A 79 5.80 12.13 -25.98
N ALA A 80 6.99 11.65 -25.67
CA ALA A 80 7.99 11.24 -26.67
C ALA A 80 7.52 10.03 -27.49
N ARG A 81 6.91 9.02 -26.86
CA ARG A 81 6.31 7.88 -27.59
C ARG A 81 5.13 8.30 -28.45
N GLY A 82 4.29 9.19 -27.95
CA GLY A 82 3.20 9.79 -28.71
C GLY A 82 3.69 10.57 -29.92
N ALA A 83 4.74 11.37 -29.75
CA ALA A 83 5.34 12.18 -30.81
C ALA A 83 5.94 11.32 -31.91
N ALA A 84 6.69 10.28 -31.56
CA ALA A 84 7.26 9.35 -32.53
C ALA A 84 6.17 8.61 -33.33
N GLY A 85 5.11 8.13 -32.65
CA GLY A 85 3.97 7.48 -33.32
C GLY A 85 3.19 8.43 -34.23
N GLY A 86 2.98 9.68 -33.79
CA GLY A 86 2.30 10.71 -34.58
C GLY A 86 3.14 11.22 -35.76
N ALA A 87 4.46 11.27 -35.63
CA ALA A 87 5.37 11.67 -36.71
C ALA A 87 5.32 10.68 -37.88
N LEU A 88 5.28 9.38 -37.58
CA LEU A 88 5.17 8.33 -38.59
C LEU A 88 3.86 8.45 -39.39
N ILE A 89 2.75 8.73 -38.71
CA ILE A 89 1.44 8.91 -39.36
C ILE A 89 1.38 10.24 -40.13
N GLY A 90 1.95 11.32 -39.56
CA GLY A 90 2.00 12.63 -40.21
C GLY A 90 2.90 12.69 -41.44
N ALA A 91 3.98 11.90 -41.47
CA ALA A 91 4.86 11.79 -42.63
C ALA A 91 4.13 11.24 -43.87
N ILE A 92 3.15 10.37 -43.67
CA ILE A 92 2.30 9.83 -44.75
C ILE A 92 1.36 10.92 -45.30
N ALA A 93 0.95 11.87 -44.46
CA ALA A 93 0.08 13.00 -44.82
C ALA A 93 0.84 14.27 -45.24
N GLY A 94 2.17 14.21 -45.39
CA GLY A 94 3.02 15.31 -45.85
C GLY A 94 3.53 16.28 -44.77
N ASP A 95 3.23 16.03 -43.49
CA ASP A 95 3.74 16.87 -42.39
C ASP A 95 3.98 16.03 -41.12
N ALA A 96 5.21 15.51 -41.03
CA ALA A 96 5.67 14.75 -39.88
C ALA A 96 5.72 15.60 -38.60
N GLY A 97 6.00 16.91 -38.70
CA GLY A 97 6.10 17.81 -37.55
C GLY A 97 4.74 18.05 -36.88
N LYS A 98 3.72 18.29 -37.70
CA LYS A 98 2.34 18.47 -37.23
C LYS A 98 1.75 17.16 -36.70
N GLY A 99 2.05 16.03 -37.35
CA GLY A 99 1.71 14.70 -36.83
C GLY A 99 2.39 14.38 -35.50
N ALA A 100 3.66 14.75 -35.34
CA ALA A 100 4.41 14.59 -34.10
C ALA A 100 3.83 15.42 -32.95
N ALA A 101 3.46 16.68 -33.20
CA ALA A 101 2.84 17.53 -32.20
C ALA A 101 1.47 16.99 -31.74
N ILE A 102 0.63 16.55 -32.69
CA ILE A 102 -0.67 15.93 -32.39
C ILE A 102 -0.49 14.62 -31.62
N GLY A 103 0.47 13.79 -32.05
CA GLY A 103 0.82 12.53 -31.39
C GLY A 103 1.38 12.73 -29.99
N ALA A 104 2.17 13.78 -29.74
CA ALA A 104 2.70 14.11 -28.42
C ALA A 104 1.58 14.42 -27.44
N VAL A 105 0.66 15.32 -27.82
CA VAL A 105 -0.48 15.71 -26.99
C VAL A 105 -1.42 14.51 -26.77
N GLY A 106 -1.82 13.82 -27.84
CA GLY A 106 -2.67 12.64 -27.75
C GLY A 106 -2.02 11.49 -26.96
N GLY A 107 -0.72 11.30 -27.10
CA GLY A 107 0.06 10.29 -26.38
C GLY A 107 0.15 10.54 -24.88
N THR A 108 0.19 11.81 -24.43
CA THR A 108 0.09 12.13 -22.99
C THR A 108 -1.29 11.81 -22.43
N MET A 109 -2.37 12.06 -23.18
CA MET A 109 -3.74 11.80 -22.73
C MET A 109 -4.03 10.29 -22.66
N VAL A 110 -3.68 9.54 -23.70
CA VAL A 110 -3.86 8.07 -23.75
C VAL A 110 -2.89 7.38 -22.79
N GLY A 111 -1.65 7.85 -22.70
CA GLY A 111 -0.68 7.39 -21.72
C GLY A 111 -1.16 7.60 -20.29
N GLY A 112 -1.69 8.78 -19.98
CA GLY A 112 -2.27 9.10 -18.68
C GLY A 112 -3.53 8.29 -18.36
N ALA A 113 -4.43 8.06 -19.33
CA ALA A 113 -5.61 7.21 -19.13
C ALA A 113 -5.24 5.74 -18.87
N ARG A 114 -4.24 5.21 -19.60
CA ARG A 114 -3.73 3.85 -19.38
C ARG A 114 -2.97 3.73 -18.06
N GLN A 115 -2.24 4.77 -17.65
CA GLN A 115 -1.56 4.83 -16.37
C GLN A 115 -2.56 4.81 -15.21
N ARG A 116 -3.67 5.56 -15.31
CA ARG A 116 -4.75 5.51 -14.32
C ARG A 116 -5.34 4.11 -14.21
N ARG A 117 -5.69 3.46 -15.32
CA ARG A 117 -6.21 2.08 -15.29
C ARG A 117 -5.23 1.08 -14.67
N LYS A 118 -3.94 1.19 -15.00
CA LYS A 118 -2.88 0.39 -14.38
C LYS A 118 -2.73 0.70 -12.89
N ARG A 119 -2.90 1.96 -12.49
CA ARG A 119 -2.85 2.38 -11.10
C ARG A 119 -4.03 1.80 -10.35
N ASP A 120 -5.24 1.88 -10.89
CA ASP A 120 -6.46 1.31 -10.27
C ASP A 120 -6.34 -0.21 -10.10
N GLU A 121 -5.84 -0.93 -11.11
CA GLU A 121 -5.55 -2.38 -11.01
C GLU A 121 -4.46 -2.68 -9.97
N ASN A 122 -3.35 -1.94 -9.99
CA ASN A 122 -2.27 -2.11 -9.03
C ASN A 122 -2.69 -1.70 -7.60
N GLU A 123 -3.57 -0.73 -7.45
CA GLU A 123 -4.06 -0.20 -6.17
C GLU A 123 -5.02 -1.20 -5.51
N TYR A 124 -5.85 -1.90 -6.29
CA TYR A 124 -6.68 -3.00 -5.78
C TYR A 124 -5.82 -4.21 -5.35
N ALA A 125 -4.84 -4.61 -6.17
CA ALA A 125 -3.92 -5.70 -5.83
C ALA A 125 -3.02 -5.36 -4.63
N ALA A 126 -2.52 -4.11 -4.55
CA ALA A 126 -1.71 -3.63 -3.44
C ALA A 126 -2.52 -3.52 -2.13
N ALA A 127 -3.76 -3.06 -2.20
CA ALA A 127 -4.65 -2.99 -1.03
C ALA A 127 -4.93 -4.38 -0.47
N GLN A 128 -5.18 -5.38 -1.33
CA GLN A 128 -5.38 -6.77 -0.89
C GLN A 128 -4.11 -7.36 -0.25
N TYR A 129 -2.93 -7.09 -0.82
CA TYR A 129 -1.66 -7.53 -0.27
C TYR A 129 -1.35 -6.88 1.08
N GLN A 130 -1.57 -5.57 1.22
CA GLN A 130 -1.37 -4.83 2.48
C GLN A 130 -2.32 -5.31 3.58
N GLN A 131 -3.58 -5.62 3.24
CA GLN A 131 -4.52 -6.17 4.22
C GLN A 131 -4.12 -7.58 4.68
N ALA A 132 -3.70 -8.45 3.76
CA ALA A 132 -3.24 -9.80 4.10
C ALA A 132 -1.95 -9.77 4.96
N ALA A 133 -0.97 -8.93 4.60
CA ALA A 133 0.26 -8.75 5.37
C ALA A 133 -0.03 -8.16 6.76
N GLY A 134 -0.91 -7.16 6.84
CA GLY A 134 -1.33 -6.56 8.12
C GLY A 134 -2.03 -7.58 9.03
N GLN A 135 -2.85 -8.47 8.48
CA GLN A 135 -3.49 -9.54 9.28
C GLN A 135 -2.47 -10.53 9.85
N GLN A 136 -1.49 -10.97 9.05
CA GLN A 136 -0.44 -11.87 9.55
C GLN A 136 0.37 -11.23 10.67
N GLN A 137 0.71 -9.96 10.53
CA GLN A 137 1.40 -9.20 11.58
C GLN A 137 0.58 -9.09 12.87
N GLN A 138 -0.73 -8.84 12.76
CA GLN A 138 -1.62 -8.81 13.93
C GLN A 138 -1.75 -10.18 14.60
N ASN A 139 -1.82 -11.26 13.81
CA ASN A 139 -1.89 -12.62 14.35
C ASN A 139 -0.61 -12.96 15.11
N PHE A 140 0.55 -12.59 14.57
CA PHE A 140 1.83 -12.74 15.26
C PHE A 140 1.85 -11.96 16.57
N GLN A 141 1.46 -10.69 16.56
CA GLN A 141 1.39 -9.88 17.79
C GLN A 141 0.45 -10.50 18.82
N ARG A 142 -0.74 -10.96 18.43
CA ARG A 142 -1.66 -11.64 19.37
C ARG A 142 -1.05 -12.89 20.00
N ALA A 143 -0.39 -13.73 19.21
CA ALA A 143 0.30 -14.91 19.73
C ALA A 143 1.45 -14.49 20.67
N TYR A 144 2.29 -13.56 20.23
CA TYR A 144 3.40 -13.06 21.02
C TYR A 144 2.95 -12.53 22.39
N GLY A 145 1.91 -11.68 22.41
CA GLY A 145 1.27 -11.19 23.63
C GLY A 145 0.70 -12.31 24.51
N ALA A 146 -0.01 -13.27 23.95
CA ALA A 146 -0.59 -14.39 24.71
C ALA A 146 0.47 -15.23 25.45
N CYS A 147 1.66 -15.41 24.85
CA CYS A 147 2.77 -16.08 25.52
C CYS A 147 3.26 -15.30 26.75
N PHE A 148 3.36 -13.97 26.63
CA PHE A 148 3.74 -13.09 27.74
C PHE A 148 2.69 -13.04 28.84
N GLU A 149 1.41 -12.98 28.48
CA GLU A 149 0.30 -13.07 29.44
C GLU A 149 0.37 -14.37 30.25
N GLY A 150 0.64 -15.51 29.59
CA GLY A 150 0.84 -16.81 30.25
C GLY A 150 2.02 -16.84 31.22
N ARG A 151 3.06 -16.03 30.96
CA ARG A 151 4.23 -15.85 31.85
C ARG A 151 4.02 -14.78 32.94
N GLY A 152 2.83 -14.18 32.99
CA GLY A 152 2.49 -13.16 33.98
C GLY A 152 3.11 -11.79 33.70
N TYR A 153 3.36 -11.47 32.44
CA TYR A 153 3.61 -10.10 32.00
C TYR A 153 2.29 -9.39 31.72
N THR A 154 2.29 -8.07 31.82
CA THR A 154 1.19 -7.25 31.35
C THR A 154 1.45 -6.87 29.91
N VAL A 155 0.52 -7.17 29.02
CA VAL A 155 0.56 -6.77 27.61
C VAL A 155 -0.51 -5.70 27.38
N ARG A 156 -0.17 -4.60 26.70
CA ARG A 156 -1.07 -3.46 26.42
C ARG A 156 -0.96 -3.03 24.96
#